data_AF-L7LIT3-F1
#
_entry.id   AF-L7LIT3-F1
#
_cell.length_a   1.000
_cell.length_b   1.000
_cell.length_c   1.000
_cell.angle_alpha   90.00
_cell.angle_beta   90.00
_cell.angle_gamma   90.00
#
_symmetry.space_group_name_H-M   'P 1'
#
loop_
_entity.id
_entity.type
_entity.pdbx_description
1 polymer ?
#
loop_
_entity_poly.entity_id
_entity_poly.type
_entity_poly.pdbx_seq_one_letter_code
_entity_poly.pdbx_strand_id
1 'polypeptide(L)'
;MRIDWNVKGFYELRRDPGVIAELESHAERICARANAMGKGTYATGSRQGMMRPQGRWRASVVTADAKAIADNAKNHTLIRAMSS
;
A
#
# COMPACT_ATOMS: atom_id res chain seq x y z
N MET A 1 36.41 -6.70 10.48
CA MET A 1 35.64 -5.44 10.59
C MET A 1 34.27 -5.78 11.16
N ARG A 2 33.85 -5.14 12.26
CA ARG A 2 32.53 -5.33 12.87
C ARG A 2 31.69 -4.09 12.57
N ILE A 3 30.55 -4.27 11.92
CA ILE A 3 29.61 -3.18 11.60
C ILE A 3 28.61 -3.09 12.75
N ASP A 4 28.52 -1.93 13.40
CA ASP A 4 27.48 -1.63 14.38
C ASP A 4 26.34 -0.86 13.70
N TRP A 5 25.16 -1.49 13.68
CA TRP A 5 23.99 -0.97 12.97
C TRP A 5 23.16 -0.03 13.86
N ASN A 6 22.81 1.15 13.35
CA ASN A 6 21.84 2.03 13.98
C ASN A 6 20.40 1.56 13.69
N VAL A 7 19.90 0.64 14.51
CA VAL A 7 18.55 0.06 14.36
C VAL A 7 17.45 1.14 14.46
N LYS A 8 17.67 2.18 15.27
CA LYS A 8 16.74 3.32 15.40
C LYS A 8 16.68 4.16 14.13
N GLY A 9 17.83 4.47 13.54
CA GLY A 9 17.92 5.21 12.28
C GLY A 9 17.17 4.51 11.14
N PHE A 10 17.19 3.17 11.09
CA PHE A 10 16.39 2.43 10.12
C PHE A 10 14.88 2.51 10.36
N TYR A 11 14.43 2.68 11.60
CA TYR A 11 13.02 2.90 11.88
C TYR A 11 12.59 4.29 11.38
N GLU A 12 13.36 5.33 11.68
CA GLU A 12 13.12 6.70 11.24
C GLU A 12 13.10 6.81 9.71
N LEU A 13 14.07 6.18 9.03
CA LEU A 13 14.11 6.14 7.57
C LEU A 13 12.83 5.54 6.94
N ARG A 14 12.24 4.50 7.56
CA ARG A 14 11.04 3.83 7.02
C ARG A 14 9.73 4.60 7.24
N ARG A 15 9.79 5.71 7.98
CA ARG A 15 8.66 6.63 8.22
C ARG A 15 8.98 8.05 7.77
N ASP A 16 10.06 8.21 7.01
CA ASP A 16 10.43 9.49 6.44
C ASP A 16 9.29 9.99 5.52
N PRO A 17 8.96 11.31 5.53
CA PRO A 17 7.89 11.85 4.70
C PRO A 17 8.01 11.50 3.21
N GLY A 18 9.24 11.42 2.67
CA GLY A 18 9.46 11.03 1.27
C GLY A 18 9.10 9.57 1.01
N VAL A 19 9.41 8.67 1.95
CA VAL A 19 9.03 7.26 1.86
C VAL A 19 7.52 7.09 1.97
N ILE A 20 6.88 7.85 2.87
CA ILE A 20 5.42 7.85 3.02
C ILE A 20 4.75 8.30 1.73
N ALA A 21 5.15 9.45 1.19
CA ALA A 21 4.58 10.02 -0.02
C ALA A 21 4.71 9.07 -1.23
N GLU A 22 5.86 8.41 -1.39
CA GLU A 22 6.06 7.45 -2.48
C GLU A 22 5.13 6.24 -2.35
N LEU A 23 4.98 5.69 -1.14
CA LEU A 23 4.09 4.56 -0.88
C LEU A 23 2.62 4.92 -1.11
N GLU A 24 2.20 6.12 -0.69
CA GLU A 24 0.85 6.61 -0.91
C GLU A 24 0.58 6.85 -2.40
N SER A 25 1.53 7.48 -3.11
CA SER A 25 1.44 7.69 -4.56
C SER A 25 1.32 6.36 -5.32
N HIS A 26 2.05 5.32 -4.91
CA HIS A 26 1.89 3.99 -5.49
C HIS A 26 0.50 3.39 -5.25
N ALA A 27 -0.01 3.49 -4.02
CA ALA A 27 -1.34 3.00 -3.72
C ALA A 27 -2.43 3.77 -4.49
N GLU A 28 -2.30 5.08 -4.63
CA GLU A 28 -3.21 5.92 -5.43
C GLU A 28 -3.19 5.52 -6.90
N ARG A 29 -2.01 5.34 -7.50
CA ARG A 29 -1.87 4.89 -8.89
C ARG A 29 -2.51 3.52 -9.14
N ILE A 30 -2.36 2.58 -8.20
CA ILE A 30 -2.99 1.26 -8.28
C ILE A 30 -4.50 1.36 -8.11
N CYS A 31 -4.96 2.17 -7.14
CA CYS A 31 -6.38 2.38 -6.87
C CYS A 31 -7.11 3.04 -8.04
N ALA A 32 -6.50 4.06 -8.65
CA ALA A 32 -7.03 4.72 -9.84
C ALA A 32 -7.20 3.72 -10.99
N ARG A 33 -6.20 2.85 -11.21
CA ARG A 33 -6.29 1.77 -12.20
C ARG A 33 -7.39 0.76 -11.88
N ALA A 34 -7.47 0.32 -10.62
CA ALA A 34 -8.52 -0.62 -10.19
C ALA A 34 -9.93 -0.02 -10.41
N ASN A 35 -10.13 1.26 -10.09
CA ASN A 35 -11.40 1.95 -10.32
C ASN A 35 -11.70 2.17 -11.83
N ALA A 36 -10.68 2.35 -12.67
CA ALA A 36 -10.87 2.47 -14.12
C ALA A 36 -11.22 1.14 -14.80
N MET A 37 -10.71 0.01 -14.27
CA MET A 37 -10.89 -1.32 -14.86
C MET A 37 -12.09 -2.09 -14.28
N GLY A 38 -12.32 -1.93 -12.98
CA GLY A 38 -13.27 -2.72 -12.21
C GLY A 38 -14.66 -2.10 -12.13
N LYS A 39 -15.49 -2.71 -11.29
CA LYS A 39 -16.84 -2.21 -10.97
C LYS A 39 -16.96 -1.91 -9.49
N GLY A 40 -17.65 -0.84 -9.14
CA GLY A 40 -17.77 -0.40 -7.75
C GLY A 40 -16.61 0.49 -7.35
N THR A 41 -16.38 0.64 -6.05
CA THR A 41 -15.36 1.53 -5.50
C THR A 41 -14.22 0.73 -4.88
N TYR A 42 -13.01 1.03 -5.34
CA TYR A 42 -11.76 0.69 -4.68
C TYR A 42 -11.24 1.91 -3.95
N ALA A 43 -10.66 1.71 -2.77
CA ALA A 43 -10.16 2.78 -1.91
C ALA A 43 -8.75 2.49 -1.42
N THR A 44 -7.98 3.55 -1.19
CA THR A 44 -6.69 3.48 -0.54
C THR A 44 -6.83 3.65 0.97
N GLY A 45 -5.89 3.08 1.72
CA GLY A 45 -5.68 3.38 3.13
C GLY A 45 -4.22 3.22 3.47
N SER A 46 -3.68 4.15 4.25
CA SER A 46 -2.29 4.13 4.70
C SER A 46 -2.20 4.25 6.21
N ARG A 47 -1.19 3.61 6.81
CA ARG A 47 -0.90 3.75 8.24
C ARG A 47 0.53 3.37 8.59
N GLN A 48 1.02 3.99 9.67
CA GLN A 48 2.25 3.59 10.33
C GLN A 48 2.07 2.22 11.00
N GLY A 49 2.89 1.24 10.62
CA GLY A 49 2.94 -0.05 11.31
C GLY A 49 3.54 0.08 12.71
N MET A 50 3.01 -0.68 13.66
CA MET A 50 3.57 -0.77 15.02
C MET A 50 5.04 -1.20 14.98
N MET A 51 5.85 -0.61 15.87
CA MET A 51 7.27 -0.91 16.00
C MET A 51 7.50 -2.30 16.64
N ARG A 52 7.33 -3.36 15.84
CA ARG A 52 7.55 -4.76 16.24
C ARG A 52 8.07 -5.62 15.07
N PRO A 53 9.38 -5.73 14.79
CA PRO A 53 10.50 -4.91 15.27
C PRO A 53 10.79 -3.69 14.37
N GLN A 54 10.23 -3.63 13.17
CA GLN A 54 10.66 -2.67 12.14
C GLN A 54 9.71 -1.51 11.88
N GLY A 55 8.43 -1.62 12.28
CA GLY A 55 7.38 -0.60 12.13
C GLY A 55 7.46 0.20 10.83
N ARG A 56 7.03 -0.41 9.72
CA ARG A 56 7.09 0.21 8.38
C ARG A 56 5.79 0.95 8.08
N TRP A 57 5.86 2.03 7.30
CA TRP A 57 4.66 2.57 6.66
C TRP A 57 4.04 1.52 5.73
N ARG A 58 2.71 1.46 5.71
CA ARG A 58 1.96 0.53 4.85
C ARG A 58 0.86 1.31 4.15
N ALA A 59 0.83 1.23 2.84
CA ALA A 59 -0.31 1.64 2.02
C ALA A 59 -1.01 0.38 1.50
N SER A 60 -2.32 0.42 1.36
CA SER A 60 -3.16 -0.70 0.94
C SER A 60 -4.26 -0.20 0.02
N VAL A 61 -4.64 -1.03 -0.94
CA VAL A 61 -5.81 -0.80 -1.81
C VAL A 61 -6.80 -1.91 -1.53
N VAL A 62 -8.05 -1.53 -1.25
CA VAL A 62 -9.11 -2.45 -0.84
C VAL A 62 -10.38 -2.22 -1.64
N THR A 63 -11.24 -3.22 -1.66
CA THR A 63 -12.62 -3.12 -2.16
C THR A 63 -13.48 -2.43 -1.10
N ALA A 64 -14.02 -1.25 -1.41
CA ALA A 64 -14.79 -0.44 -0.45
C ALA A 64 -16.29 -0.81 -0.41
N ASP A 65 -16.80 -1.49 -1.43
CA ASP A 65 -18.20 -1.89 -1.52
C ASP A 65 -18.41 -3.33 -2.02
N ALA A 66 -19.64 -3.83 -1.90
CA ALA A 66 -20.01 -5.18 -2.32
C ALA A 66 -19.83 -5.44 -3.82
N LYS A 67 -19.93 -4.40 -4.65
CA LYS A 67 -19.78 -4.51 -6.11
C LYS A 67 -18.30 -4.71 -6.48
N ALA A 68 -17.40 -3.99 -5.82
CA ALA A 68 -15.96 -4.14 -5.94
C ALA A 68 -15.47 -5.47 -5.38
N ILE A 69 -16.07 -5.97 -4.29
CA ILE A 69 -15.80 -7.32 -3.78
C ILE A 69 -16.15 -8.37 -4.84
N ALA A 70 -17.38 -8.33 -5.38
CA ALA A 70 -17.83 -9.28 -6.39
C ALA A 70 -17.01 -9.19 -7.69
N ASP A 71 -16.69 -7.98 -8.14
CA ASP A 71 -15.86 -7.74 -9.32
C ASP A 71 -14.43 -8.27 -9.12
N ASN A 72 -13.79 -7.93 -8.01
CA ASN A 72 -12.43 -8.38 -7.73
C ASN A 72 -12.36 -9.90 -7.61
N ALA A 73 -13.35 -10.55 -7.00
CA ALA A 73 -13.41 -12.00 -6.87
C ALA A 73 -13.53 -12.71 -8.23
N LYS A 74 -14.23 -12.10 -9.20
CA LYS A 74 -14.43 -12.66 -10.53
C LYS A 74 -13.29 -12.36 -11.51
N ASN A 75 -12.77 -11.13 -11.44
CA ASN A 75 -11.89 -10.57 -12.47
C ASN A 75 -10.44 -10.36 -12.02
N HIS A 76 -10.15 -10.57 -10.72
CA HIS A 76 -8.85 -10.34 -10.11
C HIS A 76 -8.32 -8.91 -10.34
N THR A 77 -9.23 -7.93 -10.27
CA THR A 77 -8.98 -6.53 -10.61
C THR A 77 -7.78 -5.94 -9.85
N LEU A 78 -7.67 -6.18 -8.54
CA LEU A 78 -6.54 -5.68 -7.75
C LEU A 78 -5.19 -6.25 -8.18
N ILE A 79 -5.12 -7.55 -8.49
CA ILE A 79 -3.87 -8.18 -8.95
C ILE A 79 -3.47 -7.61 -10.31
N ARG A 80 -4.43 -7.46 -11.23
CA ARG A 80 -4.18 -6.88 -12.56
C ARG A 80 -3.74 -5.43 -12.49
N ALA A 81 -4.32 -4.64 -11.58
CA ALA A 81 -3.94 -3.24 -11.36
C ALA A 81 -2.51 -3.09 -10.79
N MET A 82 -1.97 -4.11 -10.11
CA MET A 82 -0.60 -4.09 -9.56
C MET A 82 0.48 -4.47 -10.59
N SER A 83 0.20 -5.41 -11.50
CA SER A 83 1.22 -5.99 -12.41
C SER A 83 1.51 -5.16 -13.67
N SER A 84 1.00 -3.93 -13.75
CA SER A 84 1.03 -3.10 -14.97
C SER A 84 1.87 -1.83 -14.83
#